data_AF-A0A521EXJ7-F1
#
_entry.id   AF-A0A521EXJ7-F1
#
_cell.length_a   1.000
_cell.length_b   1.000
_cell.length_c   1.000
_cell.angle_alpha   90.00
_cell.angle_beta   90.00
_cell.angle_gamma   90.00
#
_symmetry.space_group_name_H-M   'P 1'
#
loop_
_entity.id
_entity.type
_entity.pdbx_description
1 polymer ?
#
loop_
_entity_poly.entity_id
_entity_poly.type
_entity_poly.pdbx_seq_one_letter_code
_entity_poly.pdbx_strand_id
1 'polypeptide(L)'
;MESFKEYTRQLTFFLPEALSTVSAYAATFLEILFPLMLIFGFKTKFAAYGSSILLLIFAISMTIASGPKAPLNYSVWVGSAAALLLAVQQHYSLSIDQLTKK
;
A
#
# COMPACT_ATOMS: atom_id res chain seq x y z
N MET A 1 22.22 19.43 -15.92
CA MET A 1 22.34 19.10 -14.48
C MET A 1 21.57 20.08 -13.57
N GLU A 2 21.11 21.23 -14.07
CA GLU A 2 20.23 22.13 -13.29
C GLU A 2 18.79 21.61 -13.18
N SER A 3 18.24 21.05 -14.27
CA SER A 3 16.85 20.56 -14.30
C SER A 3 16.55 19.39 -13.35
N PHE A 4 17.57 18.61 -12.95
CA PHE A 4 17.37 17.50 -12.02
C PHE A 4 17.23 18.01 -10.58
N LYS A 5 18.02 19.02 -10.19
CA LYS A 5 17.93 19.67 -8.87
C LYS A 5 16.60 20.39 -8.67
N GLU A 6 16.05 21.02 -9.71
CA GLU A 6 14.73 21.66 -9.64
C GLU A 6 13.61 20.64 -9.50
N TYR A 7 13.67 19.50 -10.21
CA TYR A 7 12.70 18.42 -10.10
C TYR A 7 12.75 17.76 -8.70
N THR A 8 13.94 17.55 -8.14
CA THR A 8 14.12 17.05 -6.77
C THR A 8 13.61 18.06 -5.73
N ARG A 9 13.84 19.36 -5.92
CA ARG A 9 13.38 20.42 -5.01
C ARG A 9 11.85 20.61 -5.05
N GLN A 10 11.20 20.32 -6.19
CA GLN A 10 9.73 20.26 -6.28
C GLN A 10 9.15 19.02 -5.57
N LEU A 11 9.84 17.88 -5.64
CA LEU A 11 9.38 16.63 -5.02
C LEU A 11 9.55 16.62 -3.48
N THR A 12 10.57 17.31 -2.95
CA THR A 12 10.96 17.27 -1.52
C THR A 12 10.49 18.50 -0.72
N PHE A 13 9.53 19.29 -1.21
CA PHE A 13 9.05 20.49 -0.49
C PHE A 13 8.28 20.16 0.81
N PHE A 14 7.79 18.93 0.98
CA PHE A 14 6.86 18.59 2.07
C PHE A 14 7.39 17.58 3.11
N LEU A 15 8.63 17.10 3.00
CA LEU A 15 9.14 16.05 3.88
C LEU A 15 10.57 16.29 4.36
N PRO A 16 10.81 16.31 5.69
CA PRO A 16 12.13 16.04 6.24
C PRO A 16 12.62 14.68 5.75
N GLU A 17 13.83 14.64 5.18
CA GLU A 17 14.47 13.45 4.59
C GLU A 17 14.44 12.22 5.52
N ALA A 18 14.56 12.47 6.83
CA ALA A 18 14.47 11.47 7.88
C ALA A 18 13.07 10.82 7.99
N LEU A 19 11.99 11.60 7.92
CA LEU A 19 10.63 11.06 7.97
C LEU A 19 10.27 10.30 6.70
N SER A 20 10.80 10.73 5.54
CA SER A 20 10.61 10.05 4.26
C SER A 20 11.31 8.69 4.24
N THR A 21 12.51 8.63 4.80
CA THR A 21 13.29 7.39 4.85
C THR A 21 12.65 6.39 5.80
N VAL A 22 12.25 6.84 7.00
CA VAL A 22 11.56 5.98 7.99
C VAL A 22 10.22 5.47 7.45
N SER A 23 9.43 6.32 6.81
CA SER A 23 8.16 5.90 6.21
C SER A 23 8.35 4.95 5.02
N ALA A 24 9.40 5.14 4.21
CA ALA A 24 9.73 4.23 3.11
C ALA A 24 10.15 2.84 3.61
N TYR A 25 11.01 2.76 4.63
CA TYR A 25 11.39 1.48 5.24
C TYR A 25 10.19 0.78 5.87
N ALA A 26 9.36 1.52 6.62
CA ALA A 26 8.14 0.97 7.21
C ALA A 26 7.15 0.48 6.12
N ALA A 27 6.97 1.25 5.05
CA ALA A 27 6.10 0.89 3.93
C ALA A 27 6.59 -0.38 3.23
N THR A 28 7.89 -0.47 2.93
CA THR A 28 8.49 -1.66 2.31
C THR A 28 8.33 -2.91 3.18
N PHE A 29 8.51 -2.76 4.49
CA PHE A 29 8.29 -3.86 5.44
C PHE A 29 6.83 -4.32 5.46
N LEU A 30 5.88 -3.39 5.54
CA LEU A 30 4.43 -3.70 5.53
C LEU A 30 3.97 -4.26 4.17
N GLU A 31 4.54 -3.76 3.07
CA GLU A 31 4.27 -4.22 1.70
C GLU A 31 4.69 -5.67 1.48
N ILE A 32 5.69 -6.17 2.21
CA ILE A 32 6.07 -7.59 2.18
C ILE A 32 5.25 -8.39 3.19
N LEU A 33 5.04 -7.85 4.39
CA LEU A 33 4.37 -8.54 5.48
C LEU A 33 2.91 -8.86 5.18
N PHE A 34 2.15 -7.92 4.62
CA PHE A 34 0.72 -8.13 4.38
C PHE A 34 0.41 -9.16 3.28
N PRO A 35 1.06 -9.14 2.10
CA PRO A 35 0.87 -10.19 1.09
C PRO A 35 1.29 -11.56 1.59
N LEU A 36 2.37 -11.65 2.39
CA LEU A 36 2.73 -12.91 3.03
C LEU A 36 1.60 -13.41 3.93
N MET A 37 1.04 -12.57 4.81
CA MET A 37 -0.12 -12.93 5.63
C MET A 37 -1.34 -13.32 4.79
N LEU A 38 -1.58 -12.66 3.66
CA LEU A 38 -2.67 -12.99 2.73
C LEU A 38 -2.45 -14.35 2.04
N ILE A 39 -1.21 -14.67 1.63
CA ILE A 39 -0.84 -15.95 1.02
C ILE A 39 -0.99 -17.10 2.03
N PHE A 40 -0.56 -16.89 3.28
CA PHE A 40 -0.72 -17.89 4.34
C PHE A 40 -2.18 -17.98 4.85
N GLY A 41 -3.05 -17.02 4.51
CA GLY A 41 -4.45 -17.01 4.92
C GLY A 41 -4.65 -16.89 6.44
N PHE A 42 -3.66 -16.33 7.15
CA PHE A 42 -3.68 -16.15 8.60
C PHE A 42 -4.21 -14.74 8.92
N LYS A 43 -5.34 -14.64 9.62
CA LYS A 43 -6.01 -13.34 9.90
C LYS A 43 -6.18 -12.45 8.65
N THR A 44 -6.69 -13.04 7.57
CA THR A 44 -6.87 -12.41 6.25
C THR A 44 -7.60 -11.06 6.30
N LYS A 45 -8.59 -10.91 7.20
CA LYS A 45 -9.29 -9.62 7.46
C LYS A 45 -8.32 -8.49 7.83
N PHE A 46 -7.47 -8.72 8.83
CA PHE A 46 -6.56 -7.69 9.34
C PHE A 46 -5.49 -7.35 8.32
N ALA A 47 -4.94 -8.34 7.63
CA ALA A 47 -3.95 -8.13 6.56
C ALA A 47 -4.54 -7.38 5.36
N ALA A 48 -5.80 -7.67 5.00
CA ALA A 48 -6.49 -6.98 3.91
C ALA A 48 -6.80 -5.50 4.25
N TYR A 49 -7.27 -5.21 5.47
CA TYR A 49 -7.42 -3.84 5.95
C TYR A 49 -6.08 -3.09 5.96
N GLY A 50 -5.03 -3.73 6.48
CA GLY A 50 -3.68 -3.16 6.50
C GLY A 50 -3.16 -2.84 5.09
N SER A 51 -3.28 -3.79 4.16
CA SER A 51 -2.89 -3.60 2.75
C SER A 51 -3.69 -2.47 2.09
N SER A 52 -5.00 -2.42 2.31
CA SER A 52 -5.85 -1.40 1.69
C SER A 52 -5.47 0.01 2.13
N ILE A 53 -5.28 0.22 3.44
CA ILE A 53 -4.85 1.50 4.01
C ILE A 53 -3.46 1.88 3.50
N LEU A 54 -2.52 0.93 3.49
CA LEU A 54 -1.16 1.14 2.99
C LEU A 54 -1.17 1.62 1.53
N LEU A 55 -1.91 0.90 0.66
CA LEU A 55 -2.04 1.24 -0.75
C LEU A 55 -2.78 2.57 -0.97
N LEU A 56 -3.74 2.92 -0.11
CA LEU A 56 -4.42 4.22 -0.15
C LEU A 56 -3.47 5.37 0.15
N ILE A 57 -2.67 5.26 1.21
CA ILE A 57 -1.65 6.26 1.56
C ILE A 57 -0.63 6.39 0.42
N PHE A 58 -0.21 5.27 -0.17
CA PHE A 58 0.70 5.26 -1.31
C PHE A 58 0.08 5.92 -2.55
N ALA A 59 -1.19 5.62 -2.86
CA ALA A 59 -1.92 6.22 -3.97
C ALA A 59 -2.09 7.73 -3.80
N ILE A 60 -2.43 8.20 -2.60
CA ILE A 60 -2.55 9.63 -2.28
C ILE A 60 -1.18 10.30 -2.40
N SER A 61 -0.13 9.70 -1.85
CA SER A 61 1.24 10.21 -1.94
C SER A 61 1.71 10.31 -3.40
N MET A 62 1.52 9.27 -4.21
CA MET A 62 1.81 9.30 -5.65
C MET A 62 0.99 10.35 -6.40
N THR A 63 -0.29 10.52 -6.03
CA THR A 63 -1.17 11.55 -6.64
C THR A 63 -0.63 12.95 -6.38
N ILE A 64 -0.17 13.22 -5.16
CA ILE A 64 0.37 14.54 -4.77
C ILE A 64 1.74 14.77 -5.41
N ALA A 65 2.61 13.76 -5.45
CA ALA A 65 3.99 13.90 -5.93
C ALA A 65 4.12 13.89 -7.46
N SER A 66 3.35 13.07 -8.17
CA SER A 66 3.49 12.83 -9.61
C SER A 66 2.19 13.09 -10.41
N GLY A 67 1.16 13.61 -9.75
CA GLY A 67 -0.16 13.80 -10.33
C GLY A 67 -0.99 12.51 -10.38
N PRO A 68 -2.30 12.61 -10.70
CA PRO A 68 -3.24 11.49 -10.67
C PRO A 68 -2.97 10.42 -11.74
N LYS A 69 -2.16 10.72 -12.75
CA LYS A 69 -1.86 9.79 -13.86
C LYS A 69 -0.96 8.64 -13.43
N ALA A 70 0.00 8.88 -12.54
CA ALA A 70 0.92 7.85 -12.04
C ALA A 70 0.22 6.72 -11.26
N PRO A 71 -0.59 6.99 -10.21
CA PRO A 71 -1.25 5.93 -9.44
C PRO A 71 -2.35 5.19 -10.22
N LEU A 72 -2.90 5.80 -11.29
CA LEU A 72 -3.80 5.13 -12.22
C LEU A 72 -3.07 4.17 -13.15
N ASN A 73 -1.87 4.52 -13.65
CA ASN A 73 -1.06 3.62 -14.49
C ASN A 73 -0.57 2.40 -13.69
N TYR A 74 -0.12 2.62 -12.46
CA TYR A 74 0.29 1.53 -11.56
C TYR A 74 -0.89 0.78 -10.92
N SER A 75 -2.13 1.11 -11.28
CA SER A 75 -3.35 0.46 -10.77
C SER A 75 -3.43 0.42 -9.24
N VAL A 76 -2.76 1.35 -8.54
CA VAL A 76 -2.67 1.35 -7.07
C VAL A 76 -4.04 1.56 -6.45
N TRP A 77 -4.85 2.42 -7.06
CA TRP A 77 -6.25 2.63 -6.68
C TRP A 77 -7.09 1.36 -6.77
N VAL A 78 -6.90 0.59 -7.85
CA VAL A 78 -7.58 -0.69 -8.05
C VAL A 78 -7.10 -1.71 -7.01
N GLY A 79 -5.79 -1.76 -6.74
CA GLY A 79 -5.22 -2.62 -5.70
C GLY A 79 -5.77 -2.32 -4.30
N SER A 80 -5.86 -1.03 -3.92
CA SER A 80 -6.43 -0.63 -2.63
C SER A 80 -7.91 -1.00 -2.51
N ALA A 81 -8.69 -0.79 -3.58
CA ALA A 81 -10.11 -1.16 -3.63
C ALA A 81 -10.31 -2.69 -3.58
N ALA A 82 -9.48 -3.46 -4.27
CA ALA A 82 -9.49 -4.93 -4.22
C ALA A 82 -9.15 -5.45 -2.82
N ALA A 83 -8.14 -4.87 -2.17
CA ALA A 83 -7.78 -5.20 -0.79
C ALA A 83 -8.90 -4.82 0.19
N LEU A 84 -9.59 -3.69 -0.01
CA LEU A 84 -10.73 -3.29 0.80
C LEU A 84 -11.91 -4.25 0.63
N LEU A 85 -12.20 -4.64 -0.61
CA LEU A 85 -13.25 -5.60 -0.93
C LEU A 85 -12.96 -6.95 -0.27
N LEU A 86 -11.71 -7.41 -0.31
CA LEU A 86 -11.26 -8.59 0.40
C LEU A 86 -11.41 -8.44 1.92
N ALA A 87 -11.18 -7.26 2.48
CA ALA A 87 -11.33 -6.98 3.91
C ALA A 87 -12.81 -7.01 4.37
N VAL A 88 -13.72 -6.49 3.54
CA VAL A 88 -15.17 -6.45 3.83
C VAL A 88 -15.84 -7.81 3.63
N GLN A 89 -15.25 -8.68 2.81
CA GLN A 89 -15.79 -10.00 2.55
C GLN A 89 -15.91 -10.83 3.84
N GLN A 90 -17.10 -11.37 4.10
CA GLN A 90 -17.40 -12.14 5.31
C GLN A 90 -16.88 -13.59 5.25
N HIS A 91 -16.81 -14.16 4.04
CA HIS A 91 -16.45 -15.55 3.81
C HIS A 91 -15.19 -15.62 2.94
N TYR A 92 -14.17 -16.33 3.44
CA TYR A 92 -12.92 -16.53 2.73
C TYR A 92 -12.80 -17.98 2.28
N SER A 93 -13.17 -18.29 1.03
CA SER A 93 -13.07 -19.66 0.50
C SER A 93 -11.63 -20.20 0.45
N LEU A 94 -10.62 -19.33 0.45
CA LEU A 94 -9.20 -19.68 0.33
C LEU A 94 -8.36 -19.35 1.58
N SER A 95 -8.98 -19.08 2.74
CA SER A 95 -8.22 -18.83 3.98
C SER A 95 -8.14 -20.07 4.86
N ILE A 96 -6.92 -20.40 5.30
CA ILE A 96 -6.65 -21.50 6.23
C ILE A 96 -7.38 -21.31 7.57
N ASP A 97 -7.66 -20.06 7.95
CA ASP A 97 -8.47 -19.70 9.12
C ASP A 97 -9.90 -20.32 9.11
N GLN A 98 -10.49 -20.52 7.93
CA GLN A 98 -11.78 -21.22 7.78
C GLN A 98 -11.61 -22.75 7.76
N LEU A 99 -10.51 -23.26 7.20
CA LEU A 99 -10.27 -24.70 7.08
C LEU A 99 -9.96 -25.35 8.44
N THR A 100 -9.31 -24.62 9.35
CA THR A 100 -8.97 -25.08 10.70
C THR A 100 -10.12 -24.92 11.71
N LYS A 101 -11.19 -24.20 11.36
CA LYS A 101 -12.35 -23.97 12.25
C LYS A 101 -13.35 -25.13 12.29
N LYS A 102 -12.90 -26.34 11.93
CA LYS A 102 -13.72 -27.54 11.89
C LYS A 102 -13.61 -28.34 13.17
#